data_AF-A0A975BEF3-F1
#
_entry.id   AF-A0A975BEF3-F1
#
_cell.length_a   1.000
_cell.length_b   1.000
_cell.length_c   1.000
_cell.angle_alpha   90.00
_cell.angle_beta   90.00
_cell.angle_gamma   90.00
#
_symmetry.space_group_name_H-M   'P 1'
#
loop_
_entity.id
_entity.type
_entity.pdbx_description
1 polymer ?
#
loop_
_entity_poly.entity_id
_entity_poly.type
_entity_poly.pdbx_seq_one_letter_code
_entity_poly.pdbx_strand_id
1 'polypeptide(L)'
;MGRAVSRISPGIAMQTIGSLSGALANHGNSQYGRLFQRFYNKKRIFLEIFLELRNRYAHGALQDDKNYSEIINKNMDYLIDILQGLNFLIQLLLVRADNLRFIEDKYLHQVRLCMGDNYNFSRTEIALHFPLECDKFYLLKEDYALLLHPLIIEQRCQMCGQQEIFLYNRIEQNNVSYLSYRCGHQFETAQYTQEIIELLGI
;
A
#
# COMPACT_ATOMS: atom_id res chain seq x y z
N MET A 1 -8.40 -11.46 25.74
CA MET A 1 -8.44 -10.06 25.25
C MET A 1 -8.33 -10.08 23.73
N GLY A 2 -9.47 -9.98 23.04
CA GLY A 2 -9.54 -10.13 21.59
C GLY A 2 -9.08 -8.87 20.87
N ARG A 3 -8.15 -9.01 19.92
CA ARG A 3 -7.77 -7.95 19.00
C ARG A 3 -8.87 -7.80 17.95
N ALA A 4 -9.62 -6.70 18.01
CA ALA A 4 -10.47 -6.28 16.91
C ALA A 4 -9.54 -5.87 15.74
N VAL A 5 -9.46 -6.71 14.71
CA VAL A 5 -8.82 -6.33 13.44
C VAL A 5 -9.80 -5.39 12.76
N SER A 6 -9.48 -4.12 12.80
CA SER A 6 -10.28 -3.06 12.26
C SER A 6 -10.26 -3.05 10.76
N ARG A 7 -11.45 -3.00 10.18
CA ARG A 7 -11.67 -3.03 8.74
C ARG A 7 -11.27 -1.67 8.15
N ILE A 8 -10.44 -1.67 7.11
CA ILE A 8 -10.53 -0.63 6.09
C ILE A 8 -11.92 -0.83 5.49
N SER A 9 -12.82 0.15 5.66
CA SER A 9 -14.11 0.06 4.98
C SER A 9 -13.82 0.08 3.48
N PRO A 10 -14.53 -0.72 2.65
CA PRO A 10 -14.40 -0.65 1.20
C PRO A 10 -14.56 0.78 0.65
N GLY A 11 -15.31 1.64 1.37
CA GLY A 11 -15.45 3.07 1.07
C GLY A 11 -14.17 3.89 1.29
N ILE A 12 -13.39 3.61 2.32
CA ILE A 12 -12.11 4.30 2.58
C ILE A 12 -11.06 3.88 1.55
N ALA A 13 -10.97 2.58 1.22
CA ALA A 13 -10.12 2.11 0.13
C ALA A 13 -10.51 2.73 -1.23
N MET A 14 -11.81 2.93 -1.48
CA MET A 14 -12.35 3.62 -2.66
C MET A 14 -11.94 5.09 -2.74
N GLN A 15 -11.90 5.77 -1.61
CA GLN A 15 -11.48 7.17 -1.50
C GLN A 15 -9.97 7.31 -1.60
N THR A 16 -9.18 6.41 -1.01
CA THR A 16 -7.70 6.36 -1.14
C THR A 16 -7.25 6.00 -2.55
N ILE A 17 -7.88 5.00 -3.17
CA ILE A 17 -7.59 4.66 -4.56
C ILE A 17 -8.14 5.78 -5.45
N GLY A 18 -9.34 6.29 -5.18
CA GLY A 18 -9.94 7.42 -5.87
C GLY A 18 -9.01 8.62 -5.89
N SER A 19 -8.38 8.98 -4.79
CA SER A 19 -7.52 10.16 -4.71
C SER A 19 -6.07 9.96 -5.14
N LEU A 20 -5.49 8.78 -4.90
CA LEU A 20 -4.21 8.40 -5.52
C LEU A 20 -4.35 8.21 -7.04
N SER A 21 -5.54 7.84 -7.51
CA SER A 21 -5.90 7.81 -8.92
C SER A 21 -6.46 9.13 -9.43
N GLY A 22 -6.65 10.13 -8.54
CA GLY A 22 -6.99 11.54 -8.70
C GLY A 22 -8.45 11.95 -8.98
N ALA A 23 -9.37 11.52 -8.12
CA ALA A 23 -10.74 11.98 -8.07
C ALA A 23 -10.93 13.38 -7.45
N LEU A 24 -9.90 13.96 -6.80
CA LEU A 24 -10.03 15.27 -6.14
C LEU A 24 -8.92 16.30 -6.40
N ALA A 25 -7.83 15.96 -7.11
CA ALA A 25 -6.87 16.97 -7.56
C ALA A 25 -6.06 16.42 -8.73
N ASN A 26 -6.36 16.84 -9.97
CA ASN A 26 -5.59 16.80 -11.24
C ASN A 26 -4.62 15.63 -11.58
N HIS A 27 -4.52 14.57 -10.77
CA HIS A 27 -3.74 13.36 -10.95
C HIS A 27 -4.62 12.18 -11.39
N GLY A 28 -5.92 12.48 -11.62
CA GLY A 28 -7.05 11.66 -12.11
C GLY A 28 -6.80 10.89 -13.39
N ASN A 29 -5.83 11.40 -14.14
CA ASN A 29 -5.56 11.07 -15.52
C ASN A 29 -4.21 10.36 -15.70
N SER A 30 -3.56 9.94 -14.62
CA SER A 30 -2.41 9.07 -14.78
C SER A 30 -2.85 7.74 -15.43
N GLN A 31 -2.01 7.21 -16.31
CA GLN A 31 -2.29 5.93 -16.97
C GLN A 31 -2.56 4.83 -15.94
N TYR A 32 -1.86 4.84 -14.81
CA TYR A 32 -1.97 3.83 -13.76
C TYR A 32 -3.20 4.03 -12.88
N GLY A 33 -3.56 5.27 -12.53
CA GLY A 33 -4.81 5.55 -11.82
C GLY A 33 -6.02 4.98 -12.57
N ARG A 34 -6.04 5.15 -13.89
CA ARG A 34 -7.06 4.53 -14.76
C ARG A 34 -6.99 3.01 -14.80
N LEU A 35 -5.79 2.41 -14.80
CA LEU A 35 -5.64 0.95 -14.74
C LEU A 35 -6.15 0.37 -13.41
N PHE A 36 -5.80 0.99 -12.29
CA PHE A 36 -6.31 0.64 -10.97
C PHE A 36 -7.83 0.77 -10.89
N GLN A 37 -8.39 1.88 -11.35
CA GLN A 37 -9.83 2.11 -11.33
C GLN A 37 -10.57 1.09 -12.21
N ARG A 38 -10.06 0.79 -13.40
CA ARG A 38 -10.61 -0.25 -14.29
C ARG A 38 -10.53 -1.64 -13.65
N PHE A 39 -9.37 -1.99 -13.08
CA PHE A 39 -9.18 -3.24 -12.36
C PHE A 39 -10.21 -3.37 -11.23
N TYR A 40 -10.26 -2.37 -10.34
CA TYR A 40 -11.16 -2.38 -9.19
C TYR A 40 -12.63 -2.49 -9.62
N ASN A 41 -13.09 -1.63 -10.53
CA ASN A 41 -14.47 -1.66 -11.00
C ASN A 41 -14.86 -3.02 -11.60
N LYS A 42 -13.93 -3.69 -12.30
CA LYS A 42 -14.16 -5.01 -12.88
C LYS A 42 -14.11 -6.14 -11.84
N LYS A 43 -13.31 -6.00 -10.77
CA LYS A 43 -13.02 -7.06 -9.81
C LYS A 43 -13.65 -6.87 -8.42
N ARG A 44 -14.38 -5.76 -8.20
CA ARG A 44 -14.91 -5.36 -6.89
C ARG A 44 -15.63 -6.48 -6.15
N ILE A 45 -16.58 -7.15 -6.82
CA ILE A 45 -17.37 -8.23 -6.23
C ILE A 45 -16.46 -9.37 -5.74
N PHE A 46 -15.45 -9.75 -6.52
CA PHE A 46 -14.52 -10.81 -6.13
C PHE A 46 -13.62 -10.38 -4.97
N LEU A 47 -13.17 -9.12 -4.95
CA LEU A 47 -12.41 -8.58 -3.82
C LEU A 47 -13.24 -8.59 -2.52
N GLU A 48 -14.52 -8.24 -2.59
CA GLU A 48 -15.46 -8.32 -1.47
C GLU A 48 -15.62 -9.76 -0.96
N ILE A 49 -15.76 -10.75 -1.85
CA ILE A 49 -15.81 -12.18 -1.49
C ILE A 49 -14.55 -12.61 -0.74
N PHE A 50 -13.36 -12.25 -1.25
CA PHE A 50 -12.10 -12.60 -0.58
C PHE A 50 -11.93 -11.88 0.76
N LEU A 51 -12.39 -10.64 0.89
CA LEU A 51 -12.41 -9.92 2.17
C LEU A 51 -13.32 -10.60 3.18
N GLU A 52 -14.51 -11.04 2.77
CA GLU A 52 -15.42 -11.80 3.63
C GLU A 52 -14.84 -13.14 4.06
N LEU A 53 -14.23 -13.89 3.13
CA LEU A 53 -13.52 -15.12 3.43
C LEU A 53 -12.41 -14.85 4.45
N ARG A 54 -11.53 -13.86 4.20
CA ARG A 54 -10.47 -13.47 5.14
C ARG A 54 -11.05 -13.15 6.51
N ASN A 55 -12.09 -12.33 6.59
CA ASN A 55 -12.70 -11.92 7.86
C ASN A 55 -13.33 -13.10 8.62
N ARG A 56 -13.94 -14.04 7.90
CA ARG A 56 -14.51 -15.26 8.49
C ARG A 56 -13.44 -16.12 9.17
N TYR A 57 -12.28 -16.26 8.52
CA TYR A 57 -11.21 -17.13 9.03
C TYR A 57 -10.17 -16.42 9.90
N ALA A 58 -10.04 -15.08 9.82
CA ALA A 58 -9.14 -14.30 10.68
C ALA A 58 -9.63 -14.19 12.13
N HIS A 59 -10.91 -14.47 12.38
CA HIS A 59 -11.52 -14.43 13.71
C HIS A 59 -12.08 -15.78 14.19
N GLY A 60 -11.96 -16.84 13.38
CA GLY A 60 -12.40 -18.19 13.71
C GLY A 60 -11.29 -19.04 14.33
N ALA A 61 -11.67 -20.18 14.93
CA ALA A 61 -10.71 -21.22 15.26
C ALA A 61 -10.03 -21.74 13.97
N LEU A 62 -8.73 -22.06 14.06
CA LEU A 62 -7.99 -22.68 12.96
C LEU A 62 -8.75 -23.94 12.49
N GLN A 63 -9.09 -24.00 11.20
CA GLN A 63 -9.70 -25.18 10.60
C GLN A 63 -8.60 -26.17 10.17
N ASP A 64 -9.00 -27.40 9.83
CA ASP A 64 -8.06 -28.36 9.24
C ASP A 64 -7.62 -27.93 7.82
N ASP A 65 -6.44 -28.41 7.40
CA ASP A 65 -5.85 -28.06 6.10
C ASP A 65 -6.72 -28.49 4.90
N LYS A 66 -7.56 -29.51 5.09
CA LYS A 66 -8.50 -30.00 4.06
C LYS A 66 -9.57 -28.96 3.77
N ASN A 67 -10.15 -28.33 4.80
CA ASN A 67 -11.14 -27.28 4.61
C ASN A 67 -10.54 -26.05 3.90
N TYR A 68 -9.32 -25.63 4.24
CA TYR A 68 -8.64 -24.53 3.54
C TYR A 68 -8.41 -24.84 2.06
N SER A 69 -7.97 -26.06 1.75
CA SER A 69 -7.72 -26.50 0.38
C SER A 69 -9.02 -26.49 -0.44
N GLU A 70 -10.14 -26.95 0.11
CA GLU A 70 -11.43 -26.90 -0.58
C GLU A 70 -11.91 -25.47 -0.84
N ILE A 71 -11.74 -24.56 0.12
CA ILE A 71 -12.13 -23.15 -0.03
C ILE A 71 -11.30 -22.49 -1.13
N ILE A 72 -9.97 -22.69 -1.11
CA ILE A 72 -9.08 -22.15 -2.12
C ILE A 72 -9.43 -22.72 -3.50
N ASN A 73 -9.59 -24.03 -3.61
CA ASN A 73 -9.93 -24.68 -4.88
C ASN A 73 -11.26 -24.20 -5.45
N LYS A 74 -12.29 -24.00 -4.60
CA LYS A 74 -13.59 -23.44 -5.02
C LYS A 74 -13.49 -22.01 -5.56
N ASN A 75 -12.47 -21.25 -5.18
CA ASN A 75 -12.30 -19.84 -5.55
C ASN A 75 -11.06 -19.59 -6.41
N MET A 76 -10.38 -20.64 -6.88
CA MET A 76 -9.07 -20.53 -7.54
C MET A 76 -9.13 -19.69 -8.81
N ASP A 77 -10.15 -19.90 -9.65
CA ASP A 77 -10.30 -19.15 -10.90
C ASP A 77 -10.48 -17.65 -10.66
N TYR A 78 -11.24 -17.27 -9.63
CA TYR A 78 -11.40 -15.86 -9.23
C TYR A 78 -10.11 -15.27 -8.69
N LEU A 79 -9.33 -16.06 -7.93
CA LEU A 79 -8.03 -15.64 -7.44
C LEU A 79 -7.07 -15.38 -8.60
N ILE A 80 -6.97 -16.31 -9.55
CA ILE A 80 -6.13 -16.18 -10.74
C ILE A 80 -6.54 -14.94 -11.55
N ASP A 81 -7.84 -14.74 -11.77
CA ASP A 81 -8.37 -13.60 -12.52
C ASP A 81 -8.12 -12.25 -11.83
N ILE A 82 -8.15 -12.21 -10.49
CA ILE A 82 -7.71 -11.04 -9.70
C ILE A 82 -6.20 -10.81 -9.91
N LEU A 83 -5.37 -11.84 -9.73
CA LEU A 83 -3.91 -11.71 -9.83
C LEU A 83 -3.48 -11.27 -11.23
N GLN A 84 -4.10 -11.82 -12.28
CA GLN A 84 -3.89 -11.38 -13.66
C GLN A 84 -4.30 -9.93 -13.87
N GLY A 85 -5.40 -9.49 -13.25
CA GLY A 85 -5.82 -8.09 -13.28
C GLY A 85 -4.83 -7.13 -12.60
N LEU A 86 -4.01 -7.62 -11.67
CA LEU A 86 -2.97 -6.86 -10.97
C LEU A 86 -1.62 -6.86 -11.70
N ASN A 87 -1.50 -7.50 -12.86
CA ASN A 87 -0.22 -7.65 -13.59
C ASN A 87 0.45 -6.30 -13.94
N PHE A 88 -0.32 -5.22 -14.06
CA PHE A 88 0.25 -3.89 -14.29
C PHE A 88 1.12 -3.39 -13.12
N LEU A 89 0.94 -3.91 -11.90
CA LEU A 89 1.77 -3.60 -10.73
C LEU A 89 3.21 -4.08 -10.89
N ILE A 90 3.44 -5.13 -11.70
CA ILE A 90 4.79 -5.67 -11.93
C ILE A 90 5.71 -4.64 -12.60
N GLN A 91 5.12 -3.66 -13.27
CA GLN A 91 5.86 -2.58 -13.94
C GLN A 91 6.19 -1.40 -13.01
N LEU A 92 5.67 -1.42 -11.77
CA LEU A 92 5.88 -0.36 -10.78
C LEU A 92 6.92 -0.83 -9.76
N LEU A 93 7.93 0.00 -9.51
CA LEU A 93 8.93 -0.25 -8.48
C LEU A 93 8.53 0.52 -7.22
N LEU A 94 8.27 -0.19 -6.12
CA LEU A 94 8.16 0.45 -4.82
C LEU A 94 9.58 0.73 -4.30
N VAL A 95 9.90 1.99 -4.06
CA VAL A 95 11.22 2.39 -3.55
C VAL A 95 11.11 3.35 -2.38
N ARG A 96 12.13 3.36 -1.51
CA ARG A 96 12.41 4.42 -0.55
C ARG A 96 13.63 5.21 -1.02
N ALA A 97 13.51 6.52 -1.19
CA ALA A 97 14.66 7.35 -1.52
C ALA A 97 15.52 7.58 -0.27
N ASP A 98 16.80 7.23 -0.32
CA ASP A 98 17.73 7.38 0.81
C ASP A 98 18.63 8.62 0.67
N ASN A 99 19.13 8.87 -0.54
CA ASN A 99 20.06 9.98 -0.81
C ASN A 99 19.95 10.46 -2.25
N LEU A 100 20.36 11.71 -2.50
CA LEU A 100 20.27 12.39 -3.78
C LEU A 100 21.58 13.10 -4.12
N ARG A 101 22.07 12.90 -5.36
CA ARG A 101 23.19 13.64 -5.95
C ARG A 101 22.79 14.18 -7.32
N PHE A 102 23.25 15.38 -7.66
CA PHE A 102 23.06 15.93 -9.00
C PHE A 102 24.34 15.80 -9.82
N ILE A 103 24.26 15.12 -10.96
CA ILE A 103 25.40 14.77 -11.84
C ILE A 103 24.94 14.91 -13.29
N GLU A 104 25.64 15.71 -14.10
CA GLU A 104 25.44 15.82 -15.56
C GLU A 104 23.96 15.93 -15.97
N ASP A 105 23.25 16.91 -15.39
CA ASP A 105 21.82 17.19 -15.64
C ASP A 105 20.84 16.09 -15.20
N LYS A 106 21.29 15.15 -14.36
CA LYS A 106 20.45 14.11 -13.77
C LYS A 106 20.56 14.09 -12.26
N TYR A 107 19.50 13.59 -11.63
CA TYR A 107 19.43 13.29 -10.21
C TYR A 107 19.72 11.80 -10.01
N LEU A 108 20.89 11.48 -9.48
CA LEU A 108 21.28 10.13 -9.09
C LEU A 108 20.79 9.86 -7.66
N HIS A 109 19.79 9.00 -7.55
CA HIS A 109 19.17 8.60 -6.29
C HIS A 109 19.75 7.29 -5.81
N GLN A 110 20.19 7.25 -4.55
CA GLN A 110 20.34 5.99 -3.85
C GLN A 110 18.98 5.61 -3.27
N VAL A 111 18.49 4.42 -3.60
CA VAL A 111 17.17 3.96 -3.18
C VAL A 111 17.22 2.56 -2.58
N ARG A 112 16.26 2.24 -1.71
CA ARG A 112 15.95 0.86 -1.31
C ARG A 112 14.83 0.33 -2.18
N LEU A 113 15.04 -0.83 -2.81
CA LEU A 113 13.99 -1.53 -3.55
C LEU A 113 13.10 -2.28 -2.56
N CYS A 114 11.90 -1.78 -2.35
CA CYS A 114 10.92 -2.32 -1.41
C CYS A 114 10.05 -3.39 -2.06
N MET A 115 10.68 -4.33 -2.76
CA MET A 115 10.03 -5.39 -3.52
C MET A 115 10.52 -6.76 -3.03
N GLY A 116 9.70 -7.80 -3.21
CA GLY A 116 10.00 -9.17 -2.76
C GLY A 116 9.45 -9.48 -1.37
N ASP A 117 9.91 -10.57 -0.78
CA ASP A 117 9.47 -11.12 0.50
C ASP A 117 10.39 -10.79 1.68
N ASN A 118 11.49 -10.08 1.43
CA ASN A 118 12.50 -9.74 2.43
C ASN A 118 12.38 -8.27 2.87
N TYR A 119 12.34 -8.04 4.19
CA TYR A 119 12.32 -6.71 4.78
C TYR A 119 13.70 -6.02 4.76
N ASN A 120 14.78 -6.75 4.49
CA ASN A 120 16.10 -6.21 4.22
C ASN A 120 16.20 -5.81 2.74
N PHE A 121 15.67 -4.64 2.43
CA PHE A 121 15.62 -4.13 1.06
C PHE A 121 17.02 -3.88 0.49
N SER A 122 17.24 -4.37 -0.73
CA SER A 122 18.49 -4.12 -1.46
C SER A 122 18.60 -2.64 -1.82
N ARG A 123 19.79 -2.08 -1.66
CA ARG A 123 20.10 -0.73 -2.11
C ARG A 123 20.56 -0.76 -3.57
N THR A 124 20.08 0.18 -4.35
CA THR A 124 20.51 0.40 -5.74
C THR A 124 20.57 1.90 -6.03
N GLU A 125 21.14 2.26 -7.18
CA GLU A 125 21.08 3.62 -7.70
C GLU A 125 20.11 3.69 -8.89
N ILE A 126 19.38 4.80 -8.98
CA ILE A 126 18.49 5.12 -10.10
C ILE A 126 18.75 6.57 -10.51
N ALA A 127 18.99 6.81 -11.80
CA ALA A 127 19.12 8.16 -12.34
C ALA A 127 17.76 8.62 -12.88
N LEU A 128 17.29 9.79 -12.42
CA LEU A 128 16.03 10.40 -12.83
C LEU A 128 16.27 11.85 -13.31
N HIS A 129 15.34 12.37 -14.11
CA HIS A 129 15.37 13.77 -14.55
C HIS A 129 14.72 14.74 -13.56
N PHE A 130 14.21 14.23 -12.44
CA PHE A 130 13.60 15.02 -11.37
C PHE A 130 14.05 14.51 -10.00
N PRO A 131 14.01 15.37 -8.96
CA PRO A 131 14.36 14.98 -7.61
C PRO A 131 13.22 14.19 -6.94
N LEU A 132 13.60 13.29 -6.03
CA LEU A 132 12.75 12.63 -5.05
C LEU A 132 13.14 13.16 -3.67
N GLU A 133 12.17 13.32 -2.78
CA GLU A 133 12.45 13.65 -1.38
C GLU A 133 13.02 12.43 -0.66
N CYS A 134 14.11 12.63 0.07
CA CYS A 134 14.70 11.58 0.90
C CYS A 134 13.73 11.14 2.01
N ASP A 135 13.89 9.88 2.44
CA ASP A 135 13.10 9.22 3.48
C ASP A 135 11.59 9.09 3.17
N LYS A 136 11.23 9.21 1.89
CA LYS A 136 9.86 8.98 1.40
C LYS A 136 9.78 7.75 0.50
N PHE A 137 8.57 7.18 0.43
CA PHE A 137 8.26 6.04 -0.42
C PHE A 137 7.60 6.50 -1.72
N TYR A 138 7.98 5.86 -2.83
CA TYR A 138 7.47 6.14 -4.15
C TYR A 138 7.10 4.86 -4.89
N LEU A 139 6.02 4.90 -5.68
CA LEU A 139 5.88 4.00 -6.84
C LEU A 139 6.53 4.67 -8.04
N LEU A 140 7.61 4.07 -8.53
CA LEU A 140 8.34 4.53 -9.70
C LEU A 140 7.99 3.73 -10.94
N LYS A 141 7.93 4.42 -12.06
CA LYS A 141 8.04 3.83 -13.39
C LYS A 141 8.62 4.85 -14.36
N GLU A 142 9.78 4.53 -14.92
CA GLU A 142 10.48 5.39 -15.89
C GLU A 142 10.56 6.83 -15.38
N ASP A 143 9.88 7.77 -16.04
CA ASP A 143 9.88 9.20 -15.71
C ASP A 143 8.71 9.63 -14.80
N TYR A 144 8.07 8.68 -14.13
CA TYR A 144 6.95 8.93 -13.22
C TYR A 144 7.25 8.44 -11.82
N ALA A 145 6.94 9.27 -10.83
CA ALA A 145 7.00 8.94 -9.42
C ALA A 145 5.70 9.36 -8.72
N LEU A 146 5.05 8.40 -8.06
CA LEU A 146 3.93 8.67 -7.17
C LEU A 146 4.43 8.62 -5.73
N LEU A 147 4.42 9.77 -5.06
CA LEU A 147 4.70 9.86 -3.63
C LEU A 147 3.60 9.12 -2.85
N LEU A 148 4.00 8.22 -1.95
CA LEU A 148 3.09 7.45 -1.10
C LEU A 148 2.97 8.00 0.32
N HIS A 149 3.60 9.13 0.61
CA HIS A 149 3.40 9.82 1.88
C HIS A 149 2.04 10.54 1.89
N PRO A 150 1.28 10.54 3.00
CA PRO A 150 1.58 9.86 4.27
C PRO A 150 1.03 8.42 4.36
N LEU A 151 0.54 7.81 3.29
CA LEU A 151 -0.03 6.45 3.33
C LEU A 151 0.99 5.35 3.69
N ILE A 152 2.25 5.54 3.31
CA ILE A 152 3.37 4.71 3.75
C ILE A 152 4.39 5.61 4.42
N ILE A 153 4.74 5.27 5.66
CA ILE A 153 5.76 5.98 6.44
C ILE A 153 6.75 4.98 7.03
N GLU A 154 7.95 5.47 7.33
CA GLU A 154 8.91 4.72 8.14
C GLU A 154 9.08 5.45 9.48
N GLN A 155 8.84 4.75 10.57
CA GLN A 155 8.91 5.32 11.91
C GLN A 155 9.47 4.30 12.90
N ARG A 156 9.97 4.80 14.03
CA ARG A 156 10.37 3.93 15.14
C ARG A 156 9.13 3.41 15.86
N CYS A 157 8.93 2.10 15.87
CA CYS A 157 7.82 1.47 16.56
C CYS A 157 7.93 1.66 18.08
N GLN A 158 6.88 2.18 18.71
CA GLN A 158 6.84 2.39 20.16
C GLN A 158 6.80 1.09 20.97
N MET A 159 6.35 -0.01 20.36
CA MET A 159 6.22 -1.31 21.05
C MET A 159 7.53 -2.12 21.05
N CYS A 160 8.24 -2.21 19.92
CA CYS A 160 9.48 -2.99 19.82
C CYS A 160 10.75 -2.13 19.73
N GLY A 161 10.61 -0.82 19.60
CA GLY A 161 11.73 0.12 19.49
C GLY A 161 12.53 0.04 18.18
N GLN A 162 12.10 -0.77 17.20
CA GLN A 162 12.77 -0.94 15.90
C GLN A 162 12.23 0.07 14.87
N GLN A 163 13.04 0.38 13.86
CA GLN A 163 12.58 1.13 12.68
C GLN A 163 11.66 0.22 11.85
N GLU A 164 10.46 0.68 11.54
CA GLU A 164 9.42 -0.12 10.89
C GLU A 164 8.75 0.67 9.76
N ILE A 165 8.35 -0.04 8.72
CA ILE A 165 7.45 0.50 7.69
C ILE A 165 6.02 0.33 8.17
N PHE A 166 5.28 1.42 8.13
CA PHE A 166 3.91 1.55 8.57
C PHE A 166 3.02 1.88 7.39
N LEU A 167 1.99 1.07 7.19
CA LEU A 167 0.97 1.24 6.17
C LEU A 167 -0.27 1.86 6.80
N TYR A 168 -0.86 2.85 6.13
CA TYR A 168 -2.13 3.43 6.54
C TYR A 168 -3.18 2.33 6.75
N ASN A 169 -3.89 2.42 7.86
CA ASN A 169 -4.97 1.50 8.19
C ASN A 169 -6.32 2.25 8.25
N ARG A 170 -6.45 3.25 9.12
CA ARG A 170 -7.72 3.95 9.36
C ARG A 170 -7.49 5.29 10.06
N ILE A 171 -8.53 6.12 10.09
CA ILE A 171 -8.62 7.26 11.02
C ILE A 171 -9.53 6.87 12.18
N GLU A 172 -9.10 7.10 13.42
CA GLU A 172 -9.91 6.96 14.63
C GLU A 172 -9.70 8.18 15.54
N GLN A 173 -10.79 8.79 16.00
CA GLN A 173 -10.75 9.85 17.02
C GLN A 173 -9.74 10.98 16.71
N ASN A 174 -9.71 11.45 15.47
CA ASN A 174 -8.76 12.46 14.95
C ASN A 174 -7.28 12.02 14.85
N ASN A 175 -6.98 10.75 15.04
CA ASN A 175 -5.67 10.17 14.80
C ASN A 175 -5.69 9.24 13.60
N VAL A 176 -4.59 9.21 12.88
CA VAL A 176 -4.33 8.16 11.88
C VAL A 176 -3.70 6.98 12.60
N SER A 177 -4.28 5.81 12.39
CA SER A 177 -3.72 4.52 12.78
C SER A 177 -3.02 3.88 11.58
N TYR A 178 -1.81 3.40 11.83
CA TYR A 178 -0.99 2.66 10.90
C TYR A 178 -0.70 1.25 11.43
N LEU A 179 -0.41 0.32 10.54
CA LEU A 179 0.02 -1.04 10.86
C LEU A 179 1.44 -1.28 10.34
N SER A 180 2.32 -1.79 11.22
CA SER A 180 3.66 -2.23 10.83
C SER A 180 3.55 -3.40 9.87
N TYR A 181 4.22 -3.27 8.73
CA TYR A 181 4.26 -4.30 7.69
C TYR A 181 4.83 -5.62 8.21
N ARG A 182 5.90 -5.56 9.02
CA ARG A 182 6.64 -6.74 9.48
C ARG A 182 6.00 -7.46 10.65
N CYS A 183 5.52 -6.72 11.64
CA CYS A 183 5.10 -7.29 12.94
C CYS A 183 3.65 -6.99 13.33
N GLY A 184 2.92 -6.21 12.54
CA GLY A 184 1.52 -5.89 12.81
C GLY A 184 1.29 -4.98 14.02
N HIS A 185 2.34 -4.41 14.61
CA HIS A 185 2.21 -3.39 15.66
C HIS A 185 1.52 -2.15 15.12
N GLN A 186 0.72 -1.51 15.97
CA GLN A 186 0.03 -0.28 15.62
C GLN A 186 0.88 0.95 15.93
N PHE A 187 0.75 1.97 15.10
CA PHE A 187 1.29 3.30 15.34
C PHE A 187 0.18 4.32 15.12
N GLU A 188 -0.06 5.16 16.12
CA GLU A 188 -1.11 6.17 16.07
C GLU A 188 -0.50 7.56 16.17
N THR A 189 -0.97 8.48 15.33
CA THR A 189 -0.49 9.85 15.30
C THR A 189 -1.54 10.81 14.76
N ALA A 190 -1.60 12.01 15.34
CA ALA A 190 -2.40 13.12 14.81
C ALA A 190 -1.70 13.84 13.65
N GLN A 191 -0.38 13.62 13.48
CA GLN A 191 0.47 14.41 12.58
C GLN A 191 -0.03 14.42 11.14
N TYR A 192 -0.50 13.27 10.65
CA TYR A 192 -0.89 13.07 9.25
C TYR A 192 -2.40 13.08 9.03
N THR A 193 -3.19 13.40 10.06
CA THR A 193 -4.66 13.31 9.99
C THR A 193 -5.21 14.21 8.89
N GLN A 194 -4.83 15.48 8.87
CA GLN A 194 -5.34 16.44 7.88
C GLN A 194 -4.92 16.07 6.46
N GLU A 195 -3.64 15.73 6.26
CA GLU A 195 -3.11 15.29 4.96
C GLU A 195 -3.84 14.05 4.44
N ILE A 196 -4.16 13.08 5.32
CA ILE A 196 -4.93 11.90 4.92
C ILE A 196 -6.38 12.27 4.65
N ILE A 197 -7.01 13.13 5.43
CA ILE A 197 -8.39 13.56 5.15
C ILE A 197 -8.48 14.21 3.77
N GLU A 198 -7.57 15.15 3.47
CA GLU A 198 -7.49 15.83 2.18
C GLU A 198 -7.15 14.87 1.05
N LEU A 199 -6.16 14.00 1.26
CA LEU A 199 -5.83 12.97 0.30
C LEU A 199 -7.05 12.10 0.07
N LEU A 200 -7.72 11.57 1.08
CA LEU A 200 -8.83 10.63 0.90
C LEU A 200 -10.15 11.29 0.48
N GLY A 201 -10.31 12.60 0.67
CA GLY A 201 -11.57 13.29 0.42
C GLY A 201 -12.70 12.81 1.34
N ILE A 202 -12.38 12.60 2.63
CA ILE A 202 -13.31 12.22 3.70
C ILE A 202 -13.62 13.39 4.63
#